data_AF-A0A957WDW5-F1
#
_entry.id   AF-A0A957WDW5-F1
#
_cell.length_a   1.000
_cell.length_b   1.000
_cell.length_c   1.000
_cell.angle_alpha   90.00
_cell.angle_beta   90.00
_cell.angle_gamma   90.00
#
_symmetry.space_group_name_H-M   'P 1'
#
loop_
_entity.id
_entity.type
_entity.pdbx_description
1 polymer ?
#
loop_
_entity_poly.entity_id
_entity_poly.type
_entity_poly.pdbx_seq_one_letter_code
_entity_poly.pdbx_strand_id
1 'polypeptide(L)'
;MPEFYPTVVTPMKSESLTELKSRFEKVNRFLEVVYGKQTRLSQLLIAQRESLDQIAKWQQNEEWLRNFLTGFETRLITSLTKTMPKQSVKILSDYYGLNANENKRIDEIAATFGISVTQTENELRKTISFLRTQKGREVIETAVHSASKTAHYISVELENTNYIWTGNTWIEANTFINPPDGIVRKLNSCIAAKIQHEDNTISNTQEILDRARTARDTLQHSRAISLARRVLELEHDNLAAAAILSSALRANGKPQQALLETEAFRDTNYSPLLTSRAAALCDLKRWEEAKKTIGRCLVISKNETAFSVVNRIKAERPDLYEKEE
;
A
#
# COMPACT_ATOMS: atom_id res chain seq x y z
N MET A 1 44.69 12.57 6.46
CA MET A 1 43.23 12.46 6.26
C MET A 1 42.97 11.18 5.49
N PRO A 2 42.11 10.27 5.95
CA PRO A 2 41.86 9.04 5.21
C PRO A 2 40.90 9.32 4.04
N GLU A 3 41.31 8.91 2.85
CA GLU A 3 40.51 8.92 1.63
C GLU A 3 39.32 7.96 1.80
N PHE A 4 38.10 8.51 1.82
CA PHE A 4 36.88 7.73 1.73
C PHE A 4 36.65 7.34 0.27
N TYR A 5 36.93 6.09 -0.07
CA TYR A 5 36.44 5.50 -1.32
C TYR A 5 34.95 5.17 -1.15
N PRO A 6 34.08 5.61 -2.07
CA PRO A 6 32.68 5.23 -2.03
C PRO A 6 32.56 3.73 -2.31
N THR A 7 31.89 3.01 -1.39
CA THR A 7 31.52 1.61 -1.56
C THR A 7 30.58 1.52 -2.77
N VAL A 8 31.08 0.96 -3.87
CA VAL A 8 30.27 0.63 -5.04
C VAL A 8 29.28 -0.46 -4.61
N VAL A 9 28.03 -0.09 -4.36
CA VAL A 9 26.93 -1.06 -4.24
C VAL A 9 26.71 -1.62 -5.63
N THR A 10 27.26 -2.80 -5.89
CA THR A 10 27.02 -3.54 -7.12
C THR A 10 25.51 -3.73 -7.29
N PRO A 11 24.88 -3.24 -8.37
CA PRO A 11 23.48 -3.51 -8.61
C PRO A 11 23.28 -5.02 -8.70
N MET A 12 22.34 -5.56 -7.91
CA MET A 12 21.94 -6.97 -8.02
C MET A 12 21.59 -7.25 -9.49
N LYS A 13 22.23 -8.27 -10.09
CA LYS A 13 21.85 -8.77 -11.41
C LYS A 13 20.32 -8.96 -11.44
N SER A 14 19.65 -8.35 -12.41
CA SER A 14 18.21 -8.53 -12.61
C SER A 14 17.93 -9.99 -12.96
N GLU A 15 17.35 -10.76 -12.02
CA GLU A 15 16.91 -12.14 -12.29
C GLU A 15 15.82 -12.14 -13.38
N SER A 16 15.93 -13.00 -14.37
CA SER A 16 14.89 -13.20 -15.38
C SER A 16 13.60 -13.80 -14.79
N LEU A 17 12.47 -13.63 -15.47
CA LEU A 17 11.20 -14.29 -15.11
C LEU A 17 11.33 -15.82 -14.98
N THR A 18 12.19 -16.45 -15.79
CA THR A 18 12.47 -17.90 -15.72
C THR A 18 13.15 -18.26 -14.39
N GLU A 19 14.12 -17.46 -13.95
CA GLU A 19 14.81 -17.66 -12.67
C GLU A 19 13.85 -17.45 -11.48
N LEU A 20 13.01 -16.41 -11.55
CA LEU A 20 11.99 -16.16 -10.52
C LEU A 20 10.94 -17.28 -10.43
N LYS A 21 10.50 -17.84 -11.58
CA LYS A 21 9.61 -19.01 -11.60
C LYS A 21 10.29 -20.24 -11.01
N SER A 22 11.58 -20.44 -11.29
CA SER A 22 12.37 -21.50 -10.65
C SER A 22 12.42 -21.33 -9.12
N ARG A 23 12.69 -20.12 -8.61
CA ARG A 23 12.64 -19.81 -7.17
C ARG A 23 11.26 -20.05 -6.56
N PHE A 24 10.19 -19.67 -7.27
CA PHE A 24 8.82 -19.94 -6.83
C PHE A 24 8.54 -21.45 -6.65
N GLU A 25 9.02 -22.29 -7.58
CA GLU A 25 8.88 -23.74 -7.44
C GLU A 25 9.71 -24.32 -6.28
N LYS A 26 10.85 -23.73 -5.96
CA LYS A 26 11.61 -24.11 -4.75
C LYS A 26 10.84 -23.79 -3.47
N VAL A 27 10.16 -22.64 -3.43
CA VAL A 27 9.25 -22.31 -2.31
C VAL A 27 8.15 -23.36 -2.19
N ASN A 28 7.54 -23.80 -3.30
CA ASN A 28 6.55 -24.88 -3.28
C ASN A 28 7.12 -26.18 -2.69
N ARG A 29 8.33 -26.58 -3.08
CA ARG A 29 9.00 -27.76 -2.51
C ARG A 29 9.26 -27.62 -1.01
N PHE A 30 9.71 -26.45 -0.58
CA PHE A 30 9.88 -26.14 0.84
C PHE A 30 8.55 -26.29 1.61
N LEU A 31 7.46 -25.74 1.08
CA LEU A 31 6.13 -25.86 1.68
C LEU A 31 5.68 -27.32 1.76
N GLU A 32 5.92 -28.12 0.73
CA GLU A 32 5.60 -29.55 0.76
C GLU A 32 6.32 -30.29 1.91
N VAL A 33 7.60 -29.99 2.14
CA VAL A 33 8.37 -30.58 3.25
C VAL A 33 7.83 -30.15 4.62
N VAL A 34 7.41 -28.89 4.77
CA VAL A 34 6.87 -28.36 6.02
C VAL A 34 5.46 -28.86 6.32
N TYR A 35 4.60 -28.94 5.31
CA TYR A 35 3.20 -29.35 5.50
C TYR A 35 3.00 -30.87 5.43
N GLY A 36 3.98 -31.62 4.90
CA GLY A 36 3.92 -33.08 4.77
C GLY A 36 2.92 -33.56 3.72
N LYS A 37 2.47 -32.66 2.84
CA LYS A 37 1.53 -32.90 1.74
C LYS A 37 1.80 -31.87 0.65
N GLN A 38 1.34 -32.15 -0.58
CA GLN A 38 1.46 -31.23 -1.70
C GLN A 38 0.76 -29.90 -1.37
N THR A 39 1.56 -28.91 -0.97
CA THR A 39 1.11 -27.57 -0.58
C THR A 39 1.79 -26.57 -1.49
N ARG A 40 1.00 -25.80 -2.23
CA ARG A 40 1.52 -24.77 -3.12
C ARG A 40 1.33 -23.40 -2.52
N LEU A 41 2.23 -22.48 -2.84
CA LEU A 41 2.13 -21.10 -2.41
C LEU A 41 0.83 -20.43 -2.89
N SER A 42 0.34 -20.79 -4.08
CA SER A 42 -0.96 -20.34 -4.59
C SER A 42 -2.12 -20.76 -3.68
N GLN A 43 -2.07 -21.94 -3.06
CA GLN A 43 -3.12 -22.39 -2.14
C GLN A 43 -3.13 -21.57 -0.86
N LEU A 44 -1.95 -21.17 -0.36
CA LEU A 44 -1.85 -20.28 0.80
C LEU A 44 -2.37 -18.87 0.47
N LEU A 45 -2.11 -18.35 -0.73
CA LEU A 45 -2.65 -17.08 -1.19
C LEU A 45 -4.18 -17.12 -1.34
N ILE A 46 -4.74 -18.21 -1.89
CA ILE A 46 -6.21 -18.39 -1.99
C ILE A 46 -6.86 -18.46 -0.60
N ALA A 47 -6.25 -19.17 0.34
CA ALA A 47 -6.73 -19.22 1.72
C ALA A 47 -6.77 -17.81 2.39
N GLN A 48 -5.97 -16.88 1.87
CA GLN A 48 -5.91 -15.48 2.30
C GLN A 48 -6.81 -14.55 1.47
N ARG A 49 -7.74 -15.11 0.69
CA ARG A 49 -8.72 -14.42 -0.16
C ARG A 49 -8.15 -13.78 -1.43
N GLU A 50 -6.98 -14.19 -1.88
CA GLU A 50 -6.48 -13.81 -3.21
C GLU A 50 -7.20 -14.62 -4.30
N SER A 51 -7.62 -13.98 -5.39
CA SER A 51 -8.33 -14.67 -6.48
C SER A 51 -7.37 -15.42 -7.40
N LEU A 52 -7.85 -16.50 -8.02
CA LEU A 52 -7.06 -17.28 -8.98
C LEU A 52 -6.59 -16.43 -10.17
N ASP A 53 -7.44 -15.52 -10.65
CA ASP A 53 -7.11 -14.60 -11.75
C ASP A 53 -5.98 -13.65 -11.35
N GLN A 54 -6.01 -13.16 -10.11
CA GLN A 54 -4.98 -12.26 -9.59
C GLN A 54 -3.64 -13.00 -9.45
N ILE A 55 -3.65 -14.23 -8.92
CA ILE A 55 -2.46 -15.07 -8.83
C ILE A 55 -1.90 -15.40 -10.22
N ALA A 56 -2.75 -15.68 -11.21
CA ALA A 56 -2.32 -15.95 -12.58
C ALA A 56 -1.63 -14.73 -13.22
N LYS A 57 -2.18 -13.52 -12.99
CA LYS A 57 -1.54 -12.26 -13.42
C LYS A 57 -0.19 -12.06 -12.74
N TRP A 58 -0.09 -12.33 -11.45
CA TRP A 58 1.14 -12.20 -10.67
C TRP A 58 2.26 -13.14 -11.13
N GLN A 59 1.93 -14.38 -11.50
CA GLN A 59 2.90 -15.34 -12.01
C GLN A 59 3.55 -14.93 -13.33
N GLN A 60 2.95 -13.98 -14.06
CA GLN A 60 3.52 -13.42 -15.29
C GLN A 60 4.18 -12.05 -15.07
N ASN A 61 4.08 -11.47 -13.87
CA ASN A 61 4.66 -10.18 -13.54
C ASN A 61 6.02 -10.37 -12.84
N GLU A 62 7.10 -10.07 -13.56
CA GLU A 62 8.47 -10.22 -13.06
C GLU A 62 8.75 -9.39 -11.80
N GLU A 63 8.35 -8.10 -11.81
CA GLU A 63 8.55 -7.17 -10.70
C GLU A 63 7.82 -7.64 -9.44
N TRP A 64 6.55 -8.04 -9.60
CA TRP A 64 5.76 -8.57 -8.50
C TRP A 64 6.39 -9.85 -7.93
N LEU A 65 6.77 -10.81 -8.80
CA LEU A 65 7.29 -12.09 -8.36
C LEU A 65 8.62 -11.93 -7.61
N ARG A 66 9.49 -11.01 -8.08
CA ARG A 66 10.73 -10.62 -7.40
C ARG A 66 10.45 -10.03 -6.02
N ASN A 67 9.56 -9.04 -5.94
CA ASN A 67 9.22 -8.35 -4.70
C ASN A 67 8.55 -9.30 -3.70
N PHE A 68 7.65 -10.15 -4.19
CA PHE A 68 6.98 -11.17 -3.40
C PHE A 68 7.98 -12.16 -2.81
N LEU A 69 8.82 -12.79 -3.63
CA LEU A 69 9.75 -13.82 -3.17
C LEU A 69 10.78 -13.26 -2.18
N THR A 70 11.33 -12.08 -2.47
CA THR A 70 12.28 -11.38 -1.60
C THR A 70 11.61 -10.96 -0.28
N GLY A 71 10.39 -10.44 -0.35
CA GLY A 71 9.62 -10.04 0.81
C GLY A 71 9.16 -11.21 1.67
N PHE A 72 8.81 -12.34 1.06
CA PHE A 72 8.45 -13.58 1.75
C PHE A 72 9.65 -14.10 2.53
N GLU A 73 10.80 -14.24 1.86
CA GLU A 73 12.01 -14.75 2.49
C GLU A 73 12.45 -13.87 3.66
N THR A 74 12.57 -12.55 3.43
CA THR A 74 13.02 -11.60 4.45
C THR A 74 12.17 -11.74 5.72
N ARG A 75 10.84 -11.75 5.56
CA ARG A 75 9.90 -11.86 6.70
C ARG A 75 9.93 -13.22 7.37
N LEU A 76 10.10 -14.28 6.60
CA LEU A 76 10.27 -15.63 7.14
C LEU A 76 11.52 -15.70 8.01
N ILE A 77 12.67 -15.23 7.50
CA ILE A 77 13.94 -15.23 8.22
C ILE A 77 13.85 -14.35 9.48
N THR A 78 13.31 -13.14 9.37
CA THR A 78 13.14 -12.23 10.52
C THR A 78 12.27 -12.87 11.60
N SER A 79 11.12 -13.44 11.22
CA SER A 79 10.20 -14.07 12.17
C SER A 79 10.79 -15.31 12.83
N LEU A 80 11.49 -16.13 12.06
CA LEU A 80 12.19 -17.31 12.58
C LEU A 80 13.35 -16.93 13.49
N THR A 81 14.14 -15.91 13.15
CA THR A 81 15.25 -15.44 14.00
C THR A 81 14.73 -14.92 15.34
N LYS A 82 13.59 -14.23 15.34
CA LYS A 82 12.91 -13.78 16.56
C LYS A 82 12.41 -14.96 17.41
N THR A 83 11.90 -16.01 16.77
CA THR A 83 11.29 -17.16 17.45
C THR A 83 12.31 -18.21 17.90
N MET A 84 13.43 -18.31 17.16
CA MET A 84 14.49 -19.30 17.31
C MET A 84 15.87 -18.60 17.28
N PRO A 85 16.18 -17.76 18.29
CA PRO A 85 17.36 -16.88 18.25
C PRO A 85 18.70 -17.62 18.34
N LYS A 86 18.70 -18.91 18.72
CA LYS A 86 19.92 -19.73 18.84
C LYS A 86 20.24 -20.51 17.57
N GLN A 87 19.38 -20.41 16.55
CA GLN A 87 19.46 -21.21 15.34
C GLN A 87 19.87 -20.34 14.16
N SER A 88 20.77 -20.86 13.32
CA SER A 88 21.15 -20.17 12.08
C SER A 88 20.09 -20.39 11.01
N VAL A 89 19.02 -19.58 11.06
CA VAL A 89 17.90 -19.62 10.11
C VAL A 89 18.35 -19.46 8.66
N LYS A 90 19.50 -18.81 8.42
CA LYS A 90 20.09 -18.65 7.08
C LYS A 90 20.50 -19.99 6.43
N ILE A 91 20.75 -21.03 7.22
CA ILE A 91 20.95 -22.42 6.73
C ILE A 91 19.70 -22.90 5.97
N LEU A 92 18.50 -22.56 6.46
CA LEU A 92 17.24 -22.92 5.80
C LEU A 92 17.13 -22.26 4.42
N SER A 93 17.42 -20.95 4.34
CA SER A 93 17.32 -20.20 3.08
C SER A 93 18.30 -20.73 2.04
N ASP A 94 19.56 -20.94 2.43
CA ASP A 94 20.61 -21.42 1.52
C ASP A 94 20.35 -22.88 1.05
N TYR A 95 19.77 -23.73 1.91
CA TYR A 95 19.46 -25.12 1.57
C TYR A 95 18.28 -25.24 0.59
N TYR A 96 17.20 -24.48 0.82
CA TYR A 96 16.03 -24.50 -0.06
C TYR A 96 16.13 -23.51 -1.24
N GLY A 97 17.20 -22.69 -1.31
CA GLY A 97 17.38 -21.69 -2.34
C GLY A 97 16.30 -20.62 -2.32
N LEU A 98 15.97 -20.10 -1.13
CA LEU A 98 14.93 -19.06 -0.98
C LEU A 98 15.44 -17.68 -1.45
N ASN A 99 16.72 -17.37 -1.20
CA ASN A 99 17.40 -16.13 -1.66
C ASN A 99 18.08 -16.23 -3.03
N ALA A 100 18.29 -17.45 -3.56
CA ALA A 100 19.21 -17.65 -4.66
C ALA A 100 18.67 -18.62 -5.72
N ASN A 101 19.16 -18.44 -6.95
CA ASN A 101 18.84 -19.30 -8.09
C ASN A 101 19.38 -20.72 -7.93
N GLU A 102 20.30 -20.96 -7.01
CA GLU A 102 20.90 -22.27 -6.76
C GLU A 102 20.70 -22.72 -5.31
N ASN A 103 20.47 -24.02 -5.13
CA ASN A 103 20.45 -24.62 -3.80
C ASN A 103 21.89 -24.97 -3.45
N LYS A 104 22.33 -24.60 -2.25
CA LYS A 104 23.66 -25.00 -1.80
C LYS A 104 23.61 -26.42 -1.25
N ARG A 105 24.66 -27.18 -1.50
CA ARG A 105 24.82 -28.49 -0.86
C ARG A 105 25.15 -28.30 0.61
N ILE A 106 24.84 -29.30 1.44
CA ILE A 106 24.99 -29.17 2.89
C ILE A 106 26.45 -28.98 3.33
N ASP A 107 27.40 -29.52 2.56
CA ASP A 107 28.84 -29.33 2.73
C ASP A 107 29.28 -27.89 2.40
N GLU A 108 28.70 -27.27 1.37
CA GLU A 108 28.96 -25.86 1.02
C GLU A 108 28.40 -24.91 2.08
N ILE A 109 27.22 -25.22 2.62
CA ILE A 109 26.63 -24.45 3.73
C ILE A 109 27.49 -24.61 4.97
N ALA A 110 27.86 -25.84 5.34
CA ALA A 110 28.73 -26.10 6.48
C ALA A 110 30.04 -25.30 6.40
N ALA A 111 30.69 -25.29 5.21
CA ALA A 111 31.86 -24.49 4.95
C ALA A 111 31.62 -22.97 5.09
N THR A 112 30.48 -22.47 4.58
CA THR A 112 30.11 -21.04 4.66
C THR A 112 29.93 -20.57 6.12
N PHE A 113 29.39 -21.42 6.99
CA PHE A 113 29.13 -21.09 8.40
C PHE A 113 30.25 -21.52 9.35
N GLY A 114 31.30 -22.19 8.86
CA GLY A 114 32.40 -22.68 9.69
C GLY A 114 31.98 -23.74 10.72
N ILE A 115 30.97 -24.55 10.41
CA ILE A 115 30.43 -25.62 11.27
C ILE A 115 30.50 -26.97 10.57
N SER A 116 30.30 -28.07 11.31
CA SER A 116 30.30 -29.40 10.69
C SER A 116 29.04 -29.67 9.87
N VAL A 117 29.12 -30.60 8.93
CA VAL A 117 27.97 -31.08 8.15
C VAL A 117 26.87 -31.58 9.09
N THR A 118 27.23 -32.38 10.10
CA THR A 118 26.28 -32.92 11.09
C THR A 118 25.62 -31.81 11.92
N GLN A 119 26.34 -30.75 12.27
CA GLN A 119 25.77 -29.58 12.95
C GLN A 119 24.77 -28.86 12.03
N THR A 120 25.12 -28.66 10.76
CA THR A 120 24.26 -28.05 9.74
C THR A 120 22.96 -28.84 9.56
N GLU A 121 23.05 -30.17 9.44
CA GLU A 121 21.90 -31.08 9.36
C GLU A 121 21.00 -31.00 10.60
N ASN A 122 21.60 -30.95 11.79
CA ASN A 122 20.86 -30.88 13.04
C ASN A 122 20.09 -29.55 13.15
N GLU A 123 20.73 -28.43 12.80
CA GLU A 123 20.08 -27.10 12.80
C GLU A 123 18.94 -27.02 11.78
N LEU A 124 19.15 -27.55 10.58
CA LEU A 124 18.11 -27.65 9.55
C LEU A 124 16.92 -28.50 10.05
N ARG A 125 17.20 -29.67 10.64
CA ARG A 125 16.17 -30.58 11.17
C ARG A 125 15.36 -29.93 12.28
N LYS A 126 16.00 -29.23 13.23
CA LYS A 126 15.31 -28.49 14.30
C LYS A 126 14.39 -27.41 13.73
N THR A 127 14.88 -26.65 12.75
CA THR A 127 14.11 -25.57 12.11
C THR A 127 12.89 -26.13 11.37
N ILE A 128 13.06 -27.21 10.59
CA ILE A 128 11.94 -27.88 9.91
C ILE A 128 10.96 -28.49 10.91
N SER A 129 11.44 -29.09 11.99
CA SER A 129 10.59 -29.64 13.05
C SER A 129 9.73 -28.55 13.69
N PHE A 130 10.29 -27.37 13.94
CA PHE A 130 9.53 -26.22 14.43
C PHE A 130 8.50 -25.76 13.40
N LEU A 131 8.89 -25.59 12.14
CA LEU A 131 8.01 -25.14 11.05
C LEU A 131 6.82 -26.10 10.82
N ARG A 132 6.98 -27.39 11.13
CA ARG A 132 5.91 -28.40 11.06
C ARG A 132 4.83 -28.23 12.13
N THR A 133 5.14 -27.55 13.25
CA THR A 133 4.15 -27.25 14.30
C THR A 133 3.15 -26.20 13.82
N GLN A 134 1.99 -26.09 14.50
CA GLN A 134 1.01 -25.05 14.19
C GLN A 134 1.62 -23.64 14.24
N LYS A 135 2.34 -23.32 15.31
CA LYS A 135 3.00 -22.02 15.48
C LYS A 135 4.03 -21.73 14.37
N GLY A 136 4.74 -22.77 13.92
CA GLY A 136 5.67 -22.65 12.80
C GLY A 136 4.97 -22.38 11.46
N ARG A 137 3.82 -23.00 11.23
CA ARG A 137 3.00 -22.74 10.03
C ARG A 137 2.41 -21.34 10.04
N GLU A 138 1.93 -20.86 11.18
CA GLU A 138 1.44 -19.49 11.35
C GLU A 138 2.51 -18.45 10.98
N VAL A 139 3.79 -18.71 11.28
CA VAL A 139 4.91 -17.86 10.85
C VAL A 139 5.03 -17.81 9.32
N ILE A 140 4.91 -18.96 8.64
CA ILE A 140 4.95 -19.02 7.17
C ILE A 140 3.76 -18.28 6.58
N GLU A 141 2.55 -18.58 7.04
CA GLU A 141 1.32 -17.97 6.52
C GLU A 141 1.33 -16.45 6.70
N THR A 142 1.80 -15.96 7.85
CA THR A 142 1.99 -14.52 8.12
C THR A 142 3.02 -13.90 7.18
N ALA A 143 4.13 -14.60 6.91
CA ALA A 143 5.15 -14.13 5.98
C ALA A 143 4.60 -14.07 4.54
N VAL A 144 3.86 -15.08 4.10
CA VAL A 144 3.18 -15.10 2.78
C VAL A 144 2.20 -13.94 2.67
N HIS A 145 1.34 -13.75 3.68
CA HIS A 145 0.33 -12.70 3.68
C HIS A 145 0.93 -11.30 3.62
N SER A 146 1.98 -11.10 4.42
CA SER A 146 2.68 -9.84 4.45
C SER A 146 3.44 -9.62 3.14
N ALA A 147 4.01 -10.67 2.54
CA ALA A 147 4.68 -10.59 1.25
C ALA A 147 3.72 -10.33 0.08
N SER A 148 2.48 -10.85 0.10
CA SER A 148 1.50 -10.57 -0.96
C SER A 148 1.05 -9.11 -0.93
N LYS A 149 0.69 -8.58 0.25
CA LYS A 149 0.38 -7.15 0.46
C LYS A 149 1.57 -6.25 0.07
N THR A 150 2.74 -6.77 0.40
CA THR A 150 4.09 -6.43 -0.01
C THR A 150 4.40 -6.07 -1.46
N ALA A 151 3.98 -6.98 -2.32
CA ALA A 151 4.54 -7.14 -3.66
C ALA A 151 3.95 -6.14 -4.66
N HIS A 152 2.99 -5.32 -4.21
CA HIS A 152 2.41 -4.21 -4.94
C HIS A 152 3.17 -2.89 -4.79
N TYR A 153 4.34 -2.93 -4.16
CA TYR A 153 5.01 -1.68 -3.83
C TYR A 153 5.82 -1.13 -4.97
N ILE A 154 5.58 0.15 -5.23
CA ILE A 154 6.38 0.94 -6.15
C ILE A 154 7.48 1.57 -5.31
N SER A 155 8.73 1.22 -5.58
CA SER A 155 9.88 1.86 -4.96
C SER A 155 10.31 3.08 -5.77
N VAL A 156 10.56 4.20 -5.09
CA VAL A 156 11.07 5.42 -5.70
C VAL A 156 12.24 5.92 -4.85
N GLU A 157 13.38 6.12 -5.50
CA GLU A 157 14.51 6.83 -4.90
C GLU A 157 14.31 8.33 -5.11
N LEU A 158 14.34 9.10 -4.03
CA LEU A 158 14.26 10.57 -4.06
C LEU A 158 15.26 11.13 -3.05
N GLU A 159 16.16 12.01 -3.51
CA GLU A 159 17.15 12.68 -2.65
C GLU A 159 18.00 11.68 -1.83
N ASN A 160 18.50 10.62 -2.49
CA ASN A 160 19.26 9.50 -1.91
C ASN A 160 18.51 8.70 -0.82
N THR A 161 17.19 8.84 -0.76
CA THR A 161 16.34 8.10 0.17
C THR A 161 15.37 7.23 -0.61
N ASN A 162 15.30 5.94 -0.25
CA ASN A 162 14.38 4.99 -0.87
C ASN A 162 13.03 5.05 -0.18
N TYR A 163 11.98 5.29 -0.95
CA TYR A 163 10.60 5.30 -0.49
C TYR A 163 9.79 4.19 -1.15
N ILE A 164 8.87 3.62 -0.37
CA ILE A 164 8.04 2.49 -0.76
C ILE A 164 6.58 2.97 -0.75
N TRP A 165 5.92 2.86 -1.89
CA TRP A 165 4.49 3.09 -2.01
C TRP A 165 3.73 1.85 -1.59
N THR A 166 2.92 1.92 -0.53
CA THR A 166 2.20 0.77 0.01
C THR A 166 0.87 0.47 -0.68
N GLY A 167 0.52 1.24 -1.71
CA GLY A 167 -0.84 1.28 -2.28
C GLY A 167 -1.71 2.37 -1.66
N ASN A 168 -1.40 2.82 -0.44
CA ASN A 168 -2.16 3.84 0.28
C ASN A 168 -1.31 4.84 1.08
N THR A 169 0.00 4.66 1.21
CA THR A 169 0.89 5.66 1.83
C THR A 169 2.31 5.48 1.32
N TRP A 170 3.14 6.48 1.55
CA TRP A 170 4.58 6.36 1.40
C TRP A 170 5.21 6.03 2.74
N ILE A 171 6.20 5.15 2.73
CA ILE A 171 7.09 4.91 3.85
C ILE A 171 8.53 4.99 3.37
N GLU A 172 9.42 5.53 4.18
CA GLU A 172 10.85 5.41 3.94
C GLU A 172 11.30 3.96 4.19
N ALA A 173 12.07 3.38 3.28
CA ALA A 173 12.44 1.96 3.29
C ALA A 173 13.28 1.53 4.50
N ASN A 174 14.11 2.45 5.02
CA ASN A 174 15.04 2.14 6.12
C ASN A 174 14.43 2.40 7.49
N THR A 175 13.66 3.48 7.63
CA THR A 175 13.11 3.93 8.91
C THR A 175 11.64 3.54 9.11
N PHE A 176 10.94 3.20 8.03
CA PHE A 176 9.49 2.93 8.00
C PHE A 176 8.63 4.11 8.45
N ILE A 177 9.17 5.34 8.37
CA ILE A 177 8.47 6.57 8.75
C ILE A 177 7.76 7.15 7.52
N ASN A 178 6.57 7.72 7.74
CA ASN A 178 5.84 8.45 6.69
C ASN A 178 6.60 9.75 6.34
N PRO A 179 6.90 10.01 5.06
CA PRO A 179 7.56 11.24 4.67
C PRO A 179 6.64 12.46 4.85
N PRO A 180 7.20 13.67 4.99
CA PRO A 180 6.42 14.91 5.00
C PRO A 180 5.60 15.10 3.71
N ASP A 181 4.48 15.82 3.80
CA ASP A 181 3.57 16.06 2.66
C ASP A 181 4.26 16.61 1.40
N GLY A 182 5.26 17.49 1.56
CA GLY A 182 6.03 18.02 0.45
C GLY A 182 6.79 16.95 -0.34
N ILE A 183 7.31 15.94 0.38
CA ILE A 183 7.98 14.78 -0.21
C ILE A 183 6.94 13.82 -0.81
N VAL A 184 5.82 13.56 -0.12
CA VAL A 184 4.70 12.75 -0.64
C VAL A 184 4.23 13.26 -2.01
N ARG A 185 4.11 14.58 -2.19
CA ARG A 185 3.71 15.17 -3.48
C ARG A 185 4.73 14.91 -4.60
N LYS A 186 6.03 15.00 -4.31
CA LYS A 186 7.10 14.67 -5.27
C LYS A 186 7.04 13.18 -5.64
N LEU A 187 6.97 12.30 -4.65
CA LEU A 187 6.89 10.85 -4.85
C LEU A 187 5.64 10.43 -5.63
N ASN A 188 4.48 11.00 -5.32
CA ASN A 188 3.25 10.79 -6.08
C ASN A 188 3.39 11.19 -7.55
N SER A 189 4.17 12.24 -7.84
CA SER A 189 4.45 12.67 -9.22
C SER A 189 5.30 11.64 -9.97
N CYS A 190 6.24 10.97 -9.28
CA CYS A 190 7.08 9.92 -9.87
C CYS A 190 6.27 8.69 -10.32
N ILE A 191 5.21 8.33 -9.58
CA ILE A 191 4.43 7.11 -9.86
C ILE A 191 3.12 7.38 -10.62
N ALA A 192 2.82 8.64 -10.91
CA ALA A 192 1.54 9.07 -11.48
C ALA A 192 1.17 8.31 -12.76
N ALA A 193 2.12 8.15 -13.69
CA ALA A 193 1.87 7.45 -14.96
C ALA A 193 1.58 5.95 -14.75
N LYS A 194 2.33 5.28 -13.85
CA LYS A 194 2.17 3.85 -13.54
C LYS A 194 0.78 3.60 -12.93
N ILE A 195 0.41 4.41 -11.93
CA ILE A 195 -0.89 4.31 -11.27
C ILE A 195 -2.05 4.65 -12.22
N GLN A 196 -1.91 5.70 -13.04
CA GLN A 196 -2.96 6.10 -13.98
C GLN A 196 -3.28 4.97 -14.98
N HIS A 197 -2.27 4.22 -15.43
CA HIS A 197 -2.48 3.07 -16.29
C HIS A 197 -3.32 1.99 -15.58
N GLU A 198 -2.99 1.65 -14.33
CA GLU A 198 -3.76 0.68 -13.54
C GLU A 198 -5.21 1.12 -13.35
N ASP A 199 -5.42 2.39 -13.00
CA ASP A 199 -6.76 2.94 -12.79
C ASP A 199 -7.65 2.84 -14.04
N ASN A 200 -7.07 3.08 -15.22
CA ASN A 200 -7.79 3.00 -16.48
C ASN A 200 -8.30 1.58 -16.79
N THR A 201 -7.69 0.53 -16.22
CA THR A 201 -8.10 -0.87 -16.45
C THR A 201 -9.29 -1.32 -15.60
N ILE A 202 -9.62 -0.58 -14.54
CA ILE A 202 -10.69 -0.95 -13.61
C ILE A 202 -12.03 -0.61 -14.23
N SER A 203 -12.98 -1.54 -14.17
CA SER A 203 -14.35 -1.31 -14.69
C SER A 203 -15.42 -1.27 -13.59
N ASN A 204 -15.09 -1.71 -12.38
CA ASN A 204 -16.04 -1.73 -11.27
C ASN A 204 -16.17 -0.34 -10.62
N THR A 205 -17.37 0.24 -10.61
CA THR A 205 -17.59 1.61 -10.10
C THR A 205 -17.23 1.76 -8.62
N GLN A 206 -17.54 0.77 -7.78
CA GLN A 206 -17.21 0.81 -6.35
C GLN A 206 -15.70 0.78 -6.13
N GLU A 207 -14.96 -0.01 -6.90
CA GLU A 207 -13.49 -0.04 -6.86
C GLU A 207 -12.88 1.31 -7.28
N ILE A 208 -13.41 1.92 -8.36
CA ILE A 208 -12.97 3.26 -8.81
C ILE A 208 -13.24 4.28 -7.69
N LEU A 209 -14.40 4.21 -7.03
CA LEU A 209 -14.78 5.10 -5.94
C LEU A 209 -13.87 4.95 -4.71
N ASP A 210 -13.54 3.72 -4.32
CA ASP A 210 -12.63 3.46 -3.20
C ASP A 210 -11.22 3.96 -3.51
N ARG A 211 -10.75 3.78 -4.75
CA ARG A 211 -9.48 4.37 -5.20
C ARG A 211 -9.51 5.89 -5.23
N ALA A 212 -10.63 6.51 -5.63
CA ALA A 212 -10.79 7.96 -5.59
C ALA A 212 -10.68 8.50 -4.15
N ARG A 213 -11.27 7.78 -3.19
CA ARG A 213 -11.17 8.10 -1.76
C ARG A 213 -9.73 8.00 -1.28
N THR A 214 -9.04 6.90 -1.57
CA THR A 214 -7.63 6.73 -1.22
C THR A 214 -6.78 7.84 -1.84
N ALA A 215 -6.94 8.12 -3.14
CA ALA A 215 -6.18 9.16 -3.82
C ALA A 215 -6.38 10.55 -3.19
N ARG A 216 -7.61 10.88 -2.75
CA ARG A 216 -7.89 12.13 -2.04
C ARG A 216 -7.13 12.18 -0.71
N ASP A 217 -7.20 11.11 0.06
CA ASP A 217 -6.61 11.02 1.40
C ASP A 217 -5.06 10.98 1.35
N THR A 218 -4.48 10.54 0.23
CA THR A 218 -3.03 10.47 0.01
C THR A 218 -2.46 11.64 -0.81
N LEU A 219 -3.17 12.77 -0.84
CA LEU A 219 -2.76 14.01 -1.51
C LEU A 219 -2.55 13.88 -3.04
N GLN A 220 -3.14 12.86 -3.68
CA GLN A 220 -3.15 12.69 -5.13
C GLN A 220 -4.38 13.37 -5.75
N HIS A 221 -4.56 14.67 -5.49
CA HIS A 221 -5.81 15.37 -5.79
C HIS A 221 -6.21 15.31 -7.28
N SER A 222 -5.27 15.47 -8.21
CA SER A 222 -5.56 15.35 -9.66
C SER A 222 -6.08 13.96 -10.05
N ARG A 223 -5.52 12.90 -9.44
CA ARG A 223 -5.98 11.52 -9.64
C ARG A 223 -7.36 11.29 -9.04
N ALA A 224 -7.59 11.78 -7.81
CA ALA A 224 -8.89 11.70 -7.15
C ALA A 224 -10.00 12.39 -7.97
N ILE A 225 -9.70 13.55 -8.57
CA ILE A 225 -10.61 14.27 -9.48
C ILE A 225 -10.94 13.40 -10.70
N SER A 226 -9.92 12.84 -11.36
CA SER A 226 -10.10 12.00 -12.55
C SER A 226 -10.98 10.78 -12.26
N LEU A 227 -10.69 10.05 -11.18
CA LEU A 227 -11.46 8.88 -10.77
C LEU A 227 -12.90 9.24 -10.38
N ALA A 228 -13.10 10.32 -9.62
CA ALA A 228 -14.44 10.74 -9.20
C ALA A 228 -15.31 11.18 -10.40
N ARG A 229 -14.74 11.87 -11.39
CA ARG A 229 -15.45 12.20 -12.64
C ARG A 229 -15.84 10.95 -13.40
N ARG A 230 -14.93 9.98 -13.50
CA ARG A 230 -15.21 8.70 -14.16
C ARG A 230 -16.34 7.94 -13.47
N VAL A 231 -16.42 7.96 -12.13
CA VAL A 231 -17.59 7.41 -11.42
C VAL A 231 -18.86 8.16 -11.80
N LEU A 232 -18.85 9.49 -11.85
CA LEU A 232 -20.02 10.29 -12.21
C LEU A 232 -20.45 10.12 -13.68
N GLU A 233 -19.53 9.81 -14.59
CA GLU A 233 -19.85 9.44 -15.99
C GLU A 233 -20.61 8.10 -16.06
N LEU A 234 -20.28 7.15 -15.18
CA LEU A 234 -20.93 5.84 -15.10
C LEU A 234 -22.23 5.89 -14.29
N GLU A 235 -22.22 6.63 -13.18
CA GLU A 235 -23.30 6.76 -12.21
C GLU A 235 -23.51 8.24 -11.88
N HIS A 236 -24.35 8.90 -12.67
CA HIS A 236 -24.57 10.34 -12.62
C HIS A 236 -25.07 10.84 -11.25
N ASP A 237 -25.80 10.02 -10.50
CA ASP A 237 -26.35 10.39 -9.19
C ASP A 237 -25.47 9.98 -7.99
N ASN A 238 -24.20 9.61 -8.23
CA ASN A 238 -23.33 9.13 -7.17
C ASN A 238 -22.82 10.27 -6.25
N LEU A 239 -23.55 10.51 -5.17
CA LEU A 239 -23.27 11.57 -4.19
C LEU A 239 -21.92 11.40 -3.48
N ALA A 240 -21.43 10.16 -3.34
CA ALA A 240 -20.12 9.90 -2.76
C ALA A 240 -18.99 10.36 -3.69
N ALA A 241 -19.11 10.09 -4.99
CA ALA A 241 -18.19 10.58 -6.01
C ALA A 241 -18.22 12.11 -6.08
N ALA A 242 -19.41 12.73 -6.07
CA ALA A 242 -19.55 14.18 -6.05
C ALA A 242 -18.86 14.82 -4.81
N ALA A 243 -19.00 14.20 -3.63
CA ALA A 243 -18.31 14.67 -2.43
C ALA A 243 -16.78 14.59 -2.55
N ILE A 244 -16.25 13.47 -3.08
CA ILE A 244 -14.82 13.30 -3.33
C ILE A 244 -14.32 14.33 -4.35
N LEU A 245 -15.05 14.51 -5.46
CA LEU A 245 -14.74 15.49 -6.50
C LEU A 245 -14.67 16.91 -5.94
N SER A 246 -15.70 17.33 -5.20
CA SER A 246 -15.76 18.66 -4.56
C SER A 246 -14.56 18.89 -3.63
N SER A 247 -14.29 17.92 -2.75
CA SER A 247 -13.18 18.00 -1.79
C SER A 247 -11.82 18.03 -2.49
N ALA A 248 -11.61 17.19 -3.50
CA ALA A 248 -10.35 17.11 -4.24
C ALA A 248 -10.10 18.36 -5.10
N LEU A 249 -11.13 18.90 -5.78
CA LEU A 249 -11.03 20.16 -6.53
C LEU A 249 -10.66 21.33 -5.62
N ARG A 250 -11.30 21.41 -4.44
CA ARG A 250 -11.01 22.42 -3.43
C ARG A 250 -9.56 22.31 -2.94
N ALA A 251 -9.12 21.11 -2.56
CA ALA A 251 -7.74 20.86 -2.13
C ALA A 251 -6.70 21.13 -3.24
N ASN A 252 -7.10 20.99 -4.50
CA ASN A 252 -6.30 21.34 -5.67
C ASN A 252 -6.36 22.84 -6.05
N GLY A 253 -6.86 23.71 -5.17
CA GLY A 253 -6.91 25.16 -5.39
C GLY A 253 -8.01 25.63 -6.35
N LYS A 254 -9.03 24.81 -6.63
CA LYS A 254 -10.12 25.11 -7.58
C LYS A 254 -11.51 25.12 -6.92
N PRO A 255 -11.75 25.95 -5.87
CA PRO A 255 -13.02 25.94 -5.14
C PRO A 255 -14.22 26.39 -6.00
N GLN A 256 -14.03 27.32 -6.95
CA GLN A 256 -15.11 27.70 -7.88
C GLN A 256 -15.54 26.53 -8.77
N GLN A 257 -14.58 25.77 -9.29
CA GLN A 257 -14.85 24.58 -10.09
C GLN A 257 -15.54 23.48 -9.26
N ALA A 258 -15.15 23.32 -7.99
CA ALA A 258 -15.81 22.40 -7.06
C ALA A 258 -17.31 22.67 -6.89
N LEU A 259 -17.71 23.96 -6.86
CA LEU A 259 -19.12 24.34 -6.77
C LEU A 259 -19.86 24.10 -8.09
N LEU A 260 -19.25 24.48 -9.22
CA LEU A 260 -19.82 24.31 -10.56
C LEU A 260 -20.08 22.84 -10.89
N GLU A 261 -19.09 21.96 -10.68
CA GLU A 261 -19.21 20.53 -11.02
C GLU A 261 -20.13 19.76 -10.07
N THR A 262 -20.49 20.34 -8.94
CA THR A 262 -21.44 19.71 -8.00
C THR A 262 -22.77 20.46 -7.90
N GLU A 263 -23.05 21.37 -8.83
CA GLU A 263 -24.25 22.21 -8.78
C GLU A 263 -25.54 21.41 -8.96
N ALA A 264 -25.51 20.35 -9.78
CA ALA A 264 -26.64 19.42 -9.92
C ALA A 264 -27.06 18.77 -8.59
N PHE A 265 -26.15 18.72 -7.60
CA PHE A 265 -26.40 18.12 -6.28
C PHE A 265 -26.62 19.16 -5.18
N ARG A 266 -26.84 20.44 -5.52
CA ARG A 266 -26.99 21.54 -4.54
C ARG A 266 -28.04 21.27 -3.45
N ASP A 267 -29.09 20.54 -3.78
CA ASP A 267 -30.22 20.26 -2.89
C ASP A 267 -30.12 18.88 -2.20
N THR A 268 -28.96 18.22 -2.31
CA THR A 268 -28.70 16.95 -1.61
C THR A 268 -28.84 17.07 -0.08
N ASN A 269 -29.18 15.96 0.56
CA ASN A 269 -29.06 15.77 2.02
C ASN A 269 -27.84 14.91 2.38
N TYR A 270 -26.88 14.74 1.47
CA TYR A 270 -25.66 14.00 1.75
C TYR A 270 -24.61 14.87 2.45
N SER A 271 -24.47 14.68 3.76
CA SER A 271 -23.58 15.49 4.61
C SER A 271 -22.15 15.67 4.07
N PRO A 272 -21.43 14.63 3.60
CA PRO A 272 -20.07 14.81 3.09
C PRO A 272 -19.96 15.81 1.92
N LEU A 273 -20.96 15.84 1.03
CA LEU A 273 -21.01 16.80 -0.07
C LEU A 273 -21.36 18.20 0.44
N LEU A 274 -22.32 18.33 1.35
CA LEU A 274 -22.68 19.62 1.95
C LEU A 274 -21.48 20.25 2.70
N THR A 275 -20.74 19.48 3.49
CA THR A 275 -19.52 19.96 4.16
C THR A 275 -18.47 20.42 3.16
N SER A 276 -18.22 19.64 2.10
CA SER A 276 -17.22 19.97 1.09
C SER A 276 -17.59 21.24 0.30
N ARG A 277 -18.88 21.39 -0.07
CA ARG A 277 -19.40 22.59 -0.73
C ARG A 277 -19.32 23.82 0.18
N ALA A 278 -19.71 23.70 1.44
CA ALA A 278 -19.59 24.79 2.41
C ALA A 278 -18.12 25.24 2.59
N ALA A 279 -17.18 24.29 2.66
CA ALA A 279 -15.76 24.62 2.71
C ALA A 279 -15.27 25.35 1.44
N ALA A 280 -15.73 24.94 0.25
CA ALA A 280 -15.42 25.63 -1.00
C ALA A 280 -16.00 27.06 -1.04
N LEU A 281 -17.19 27.27 -0.50
CA LEU A 281 -17.78 28.62 -0.34
C LEU A 281 -16.94 29.48 0.61
N CYS A 282 -16.44 28.92 1.72
CA CYS A 282 -15.50 29.61 2.60
C CYS A 282 -14.20 30.00 1.89
N ASP A 283 -13.65 29.11 1.05
CA ASP A 283 -12.45 29.39 0.23
C ASP A 283 -12.66 30.55 -0.75
N LEU A 284 -13.91 30.78 -1.16
CA LEU A 284 -14.34 31.91 -2.01
C LEU A 284 -14.86 33.12 -1.21
N LYS A 285 -14.78 33.09 0.12
CA LYS A 285 -15.31 34.14 1.02
C LYS A 285 -16.82 34.39 0.87
N ARG A 286 -17.58 33.41 0.40
CA ARG A 286 -19.06 33.44 0.27
C ARG A 286 -19.72 32.97 1.58
N TRP A 287 -19.48 33.72 2.65
CA TRP A 287 -19.73 33.31 4.03
C TRP A 287 -21.19 33.00 4.35
N GLU A 288 -22.13 33.79 3.85
CA GLU A 288 -23.58 33.59 4.09
C GLU A 288 -24.08 32.29 3.48
N GLU A 289 -23.68 32.01 2.25
CA GLU A 289 -24.02 30.77 1.56
C GLU A 289 -23.34 29.57 2.21
N ALA A 290 -22.10 29.74 2.69
CA ALA A 290 -21.39 28.72 3.44
C ALA A 290 -22.14 28.40 4.75
N LYS A 291 -22.58 29.41 5.51
CA LYS A 291 -23.36 29.27 6.74
C LYS A 291 -24.69 28.53 6.47
N LYS A 292 -25.42 28.93 5.42
CA LYS A 292 -26.66 28.25 5.04
C LYS A 292 -26.42 26.78 4.69
N THR A 293 -25.38 26.51 3.91
CA THR A 293 -25.03 25.14 3.46
C THR A 293 -24.59 24.25 4.61
N ILE A 294 -23.71 24.76 5.51
CA ILE A 294 -23.24 23.98 6.65
C ILE A 294 -24.33 23.79 7.71
N GLY A 295 -25.23 24.77 7.87
CA GLY A 295 -26.41 24.65 8.72
C GLY A 295 -27.29 23.46 8.31
N ARG A 296 -27.55 23.28 7.01
CA ARG A 296 -28.24 22.08 6.48
C ARG A 296 -27.51 20.81 6.83
N CYS A 297 -26.19 20.77 6.68
CA CYS A 297 -25.38 19.60 7.06
C CYS A 297 -25.54 19.25 8.54
N LEU A 298 -25.52 20.24 9.44
CA LEU A 298 -25.59 20.03 10.89
C LEU A 298 -26.94 19.54 11.40
N VAL A 299 -28.03 19.85 10.67
CA VAL A 299 -29.35 19.25 10.92
C VAL A 299 -29.33 17.74 10.66
N ILE A 300 -28.58 17.31 9.64
CA ILE A 300 -28.49 15.91 9.22
C ILE A 300 -27.46 15.13 10.02
N SER A 301 -26.26 15.70 10.22
CA SER A 301 -25.13 15.05 10.87
C SER A 301 -24.29 16.08 11.63
N LYS A 302 -24.10 15.81 12.93
CA LYS A 302 -23.22 16.59 13.81
C LYS A 302 -21.83 15.96 13.86
N ASN A 303 -21.06 16.11 12.78
CA ASN A 303 -19.70 15.58 12.71
C ASN A 303 -18.65 16.70 12.85
N GLU A 304 -17.45 16.30 13.27
CA GLU A 304 -16.32 17.21 13.55
C GLU A 304 -15.92 18.06 12.33
N THR A 305 -15.92 17.47 11.13
CA THR A 305 -15.58 18.19 9.90
C THR A 305 -16.55 19.32 9.60
N ALA A 306 -17.83 19.16 9.92
CA ALA A 306 -18.82 20.22 9.77
C ALA A 306 -18.60 21.35 10.79
N PHE A 307 -18.25 21.00 12.02
CA PHE A 307 -17.89 22.00 13.05
C PHE A 307 -16.61 22.76 12.71
N SER A 308 -15.64 22.13 12.06
CA SER A 308 -14.44 22.83 11.56
C SER A 308 -14.81 23.96 10.59
N VAL A 309 -15.77 23.71 9.68
CA VAL A 309 -16.28 24.75 8.77
C VAL A 309 -17.01 25.86 9.54
N VAL A 310 -17.84 25.52 10.53
CA VAL A 310 -18.50 26.52 11.39
C VAL A 310 -17.48 27.41 12.11
N ASN A 311 -16.47 26.80 12.73
CA ASN A 311 -15.44 27.52 13.47
C ASN A 311 -14.69 28.48 12.55
N ARG A 312 -14.39 28.05 11.32
CA ARG A 312 -13.81 28.93 10.31
C ARG A 312 -14.71 30.11 9.96
N ILE A 313 -16.01 29.90 9.76
CA ILE A 313 -16.95 31.00 9.46
C ILE A 313 -17.02 31.95 10.68
N LYS A 314 -17.13 31.44 11.91
CA LYS A 314 -17.15 32.25 13.13
C LYS A 314 -15.89 33.10 13.32
N ALA A 315 -14.73 32.53 13.00
CA ALA A 315 -13.46 33.25 13.12
C ALA A 315 -13.36 34.42 12.12
N GLU A 316 -13.87 34.25 10.89
CA GLU A 316 -13.79 35.25 9.82
C GLU A 316 -14.97 36.22 9.81
N ARG A 317 -16.15 35.78 10.26
CA ARG A 317 -17.43 36.48 10.23
C ARG A 317 -18.28 36.15 11.48
N PRO A 318 -17.85 36.61 12.67
CA PRO A 318 -18.57 36.36 13.92
C PRO A 318 -19.97 36.97 13.94
N ASP A 319 -20.16 38.08 13.24
CA ASP A 319 -21.44 38.78 13.04
C ASP A 319 -22.54 37.87 12.47
N LEU A 320 -22.18 36.83 11.72
CA LEU A 320 -23.15 35.87 11.20
C LEU A 320 -23.70 34.92 12.28
N TYR A 321 -23.11 34.86 13.47
CA TYR A 321 -23.56 33.99 14.56
C TYR A 321 -23.99 34.74 15.81
N GLU A 322 -23.60 36.02 15.91
CA GLU A 322 -24.14 36.94 16.90
C GLU A 322 -25.58 37.28 16.50
N LYS A 323 -26.51 37.22 17.45
CA LYS A 323 -27.87 37.69 17.19
C LYS A 323 -27.79 39.22 17.19
N GLU A 324 -28.42 39.86 16.21
CA GLU A 324 -28.78 41.28 16.33
C GLU A 324 -29.65 41.38 17.60
N GLU A 325 -29.11 42.00 18.65
CA GLU A 325 -29.83 42.35 19.88
C GLU A 325 -30.72 43.58 19.69
#